data_AF-A0A946NFV0-F1
#
_entry.id   AF-A0A946NFV0-F1
#
_cell.length_a   1.000
_cell.length_b   1.000
_cell.length_c   1.000
_cell.angle_alpha   90.00
_cell.angle_beta   90.00
_cell.angle_gamma   90.00
#
_symmetry.space_group_name_H-M   'P 1'
#
loop_
_entity.id
_entity.type
_entity.pdbx_description
1 polymer ?
#
loop_
_entity_poly.entity_id
_entity_poly.type
_entity_poly.pdbx_seq_one_letter_code
_entity_poly.pdbx_strand_id
1 'polypeptide(L)'
;DNQLGLVSERVKQILISTRLDFPSSASIADKLHMSESTLQRRLAKEGCRFQELLDQVRYRLALEYLQSTHLPVTEIAILLGYSSAANFRRSFRRWSGITPMEVRPVKK
;
A
#
# COMPACT_ATOMS: atom_id res chain seq x y z
N ASP A 1 -14.12 -14.22 22.79
CA ASP A 1 -12.97 -13.31 22.59
C ASP A 1 -13.26 -12.21 21.60
N ASN A 2 -13.58 -11.02 22.10
CA ASN A 2 -13.89 -9.81 21.32
C ASN A 2 -12.76 -8.78 21.41
N GLN A 3 -11.50 -9.24 21.37
CA GLN A 3 -10.35 -8.35 21.46
C GLN A 3 -9.72 -8.14 20.08
N LEU A 4 -9.60 -6.84 19.73
CA LEU A 4 -8.91 -6.21 18.59
C LEU A 4 -9.77 -6.05 17.34
N GLY A 5 -9.94 -4.77 16.97
CA GLY A 5 -10.85 -4.26 15.94
C GLY A 5 -10.70 -4.86 14.54
N LEU A 6 -11.52 -4.31 13.64
CA LEU A 6 -11.68 -4.72 12.24
C LEU A 6 -10.38 -5.28 11.65
N VAL A 7 -10.48 -6.43 10.98
CA VAL A 7 -9.35 -7.11 10.33
C VAL A 7 -8.65 -6.16 9.36
N SER A 8 -9.41 -5.29 8.69
CA SER A 8 -8.89 -4.20 7.86
C SER A 8 -7.89 -3.31 8.60
N GLU A 9 -8.16 -2.93 9.84
CA GLU A 9 -7.28 -2.06 10.63
C GLU A 9 -6.00 -2.78 11.04
N ARG A 10 -6.09 -4.05 11.41
CA ARG A 10 -4.90 -4.87 11.70
C ARG A 10 -4.03 -5.04 10.45
N VAL A 11 -4.65 -5.27 9.30
CA VAL A 11 -3.94 -5.34 8.00
C VAL A 11 -3.24 -4.02 7.71
N LYS A 12 -3.92 -2.87 7.83
CA LYS A 12 -3.31 -1.54 7.63
C LYS A 12 -2.13 -1.29 8.57
N GLN A 13 -2.26 -1.64 9.85
CA GLN A 13 -1.18 -1.47 10.84
C GLN A 13 0.07 -2.26 10.46
N ILE A 14 -0.09 -3.52 10.02
CA ILE A 14 1.02 -4.36 9.56
C ILE A 14 1.65 -3.80 8.28
N LEU A 15 0.83 -3.31 7.34
CA LEU A 15 1.32 -2.71 6.10
C LEU A 15 2.14 -1.44 6.37
N ILE A 16 1.72 -0.60 7.31
CA ILE A 16 2.42 0.64 7.66
C ILE A 16 3.74 0.35 8.39
N SER A 17 3.77 -0.66 9.26
CA SER A 17 4.98 -1.01 10.01
C SER A 17 6.06 -1.67 9.15
N THR A 18 5.67 -2.36 8.07
CA THR A 18 6.58 -3.10 7.17
C THR A 18 7.13 -2.21 6.05
N ARG A 19 7.46 -0.95 6.35
CA ARG A 19 7.69 0.22 5.45
C ARG A 19 8.57 0.02 4.19
N LEU A 20 9.25 -1.12 4.04
CA LEU A 20 10.19 -1.43 2.95
C LEU A 20 9.97 -2.81 2.28
N ASP A 21 9.06 -3.64 2.77
CA ASP A 21 8.80 -4.98 2.22
C ASP A 21 7.29 -5.23 2.22
N PHE A 22 6.59 -4.64 1.25
CA PHE A 22 5.13 -4.68 1.15
C PHE A 22 4.65 -6.14 1.11
N PRO A 23 4.14 -6.68 2.24
CA PRO A 23 3.91 -8.10 2.35
C PRO A 23 2.74 -8.52 1.47
N SER A 24 2.79 -9.75 0.96
CA SER A 24 1.66 -10.35 0.24
C SER A 24 0.46 -10.56 1.17
N SER A 25 -0.72 -10.75 0.58
CA SER A 25 -1.93 -11.17 1.30
C SER A 25 -1.70 -12.44 2.11
N ALA A 26 -1.00 -13.43 1.53
CA ALA A 26 -0.63 -14.66 2.20
C ALA A 26 0.27 -14.40 3.42
N SER A 27 1.30 -13.55 3.26
CA SER A 27 2.22 -13.19 4.35
C SER A 27 1.51 -12.47 5.51
N ILE A 28 0.53 -11.60 5.20
CA ILE A 28 -0.28 -10.96 6.24
C ILE A 28 -1.24 -11.94 6.90
N ALA A 29 -1.84 -12.84 6.14
CA ALA A 29 -2.71 -13.87 6.70
C ALA A 29 -1.96 -14.76 7.70
N ASP A 30 -0.73 -15.15 7.35
CA ASP A 30 0.17 -15.91 8.22
C ASP A 30 0.52 -15.17 9.51
N LYS A 31 0.89 -13.87 9.41
CA LYS A 31 1.11 -13.00 10.59
C LYS A 31 -0.12 -12.83 11.47
N LEU A 32 -1.32 -13.01 10.91
CA LEU A 32 -2.59 -12.94 11.63
C LEU A 32 -3.10 -14.33 12.07
N HIS A 33 -2.29 -15.39 11.90
CA HIS A 33 -2.61 -16.77 12.21
C HIS A 33 -3.91 -17.26 11.54
N MET A 34 -4.08 -16.95 10.26
CA MET A 34 -5.23 -17.41 9.47
C MET A 34 -4.84 -17.73 8.03
N SER A 35 -5.69 -18.51 7.35
CA SER A 35 -5.54 -18.74 5.91
C SER A 35 -5.84 -17.47 5.11
N GLU A 36 -5.22 -17.34 3.94
CA GLU A 36 -5.48 -16.22 3.02
C GLU A 36 -6.96 -16.10 2.66
N SER A 37 -7.65 -17.22 2.41
CA SER A 37 -9.10 -17.23 2.14
C SER A 37 -9.92 -16.71 3.32
N THR A 38 -9.48 -16.95 4.56
CA THR A 38 -10.15 -16.42 5.76
C THR A 38 -9.91 -14.91 5.88
N LEU A 39 -8.70 -14.44 5.61
CA LEU A 39 -8.38 -13.02 5.55
C LEU A 39 -9.25 -12.31 4.51
N GLN A 40 -9.28 -12.80 3.27
CA GLN A 40 -10.07 -12.21 2.19
C GLN A 40 -11.57 -12.19 2.52
N ARG A 41 -12.12 -13.29 3.05
CA ARG A 41 -13.53 -13.36 3.46
C ARG A 41 -13.86 -12.37 4.58
N ARG A 42 -12.97 -12.20 5.57
CA ARG A 42 -13.18 -11.23 6.66
C ARG A 42 -13.10 -9.80 6.16
N LEU A 43 -12.12 -9.47 5.31
CA LEU A 43 -12.04 -8.16 4.67
C LEU A 43 -13.29 -7.87 3.83
N ALA A 44 -13.78 -8.85 3.06
CA ALA A 44 -14.99 -8.68 2.26
C ALA A 44 -16.24 -8.42 3.12
N LYS A 45 -16.36 -9.08 4.29
CA LYS A 45 -17.41 -8.78 5.27
C LYS A 45 -17.34 -7.36 5.82
N GLU A 46 -16.15 -6.77 5.85
CA GLU A 46 -15.89 -5.39 6.24
C GLU A 46 -15.95 -4.42 5.04
N GLY A 47 -16.36 -4.89 3.86
CA GLY A 47 -16.47 -4.07 2.65
C GLY A 47 -15.12 -3.66 2.03
N CYS A 48 -14.03 -4.32 2.41
CA CYS A 48 -12.68 -4.01 1.94
C CYS A 48 -12.07 -5.17 1.15
N ARG A 49 -11.12 -4.86 0.27
CA ARG A 49 -10.20 -5.83 -0.34
C ARG A 49 -8.78 -5.55 0.11
N PHE A 50 -7.98 -6.62 0.22
CA PHE A 50 -6.56 -6.50 0.58
C PHE A 50 -5.83 -5.49 -0.32
N GLN A 51 -6.04 -5.57 -1.64
CA GLN A 51 -5.40 -4.69 -2.60
C GLN A 51 -5.77 -3.22 -2.37
N GLU A 52 -6.99 -2.91 -1.95
CA GLU A 52 -7.42 -1.53 -1.67
C GLU A 52 -6.67 -0.97 -0.45
N LEU A 53 -6.50 -1.79 0.59
CA LEU A 53 -5.74 -1.42 1.78
C LEU A 53 -4.25 -1.21 1.46
N LEU A 54 -3.68 -2.12 0.67
CA LEU A 54 -2.30 -2.01 0.19
C LEU A 54 -2.09 -0.75 -0.66
N ASP A 55 -3.03 -0.47 -1.58
CA ASP A 55 -3.00 0.70 -2.46
C ASP A 55 -3.08 2.00 -1.65
N GLN A 56 -3.93 2.07 -0.62
CA GLN A 56 -4.03 3.24 0.28
C GLN A 56 -2.70 3.53 0.99
N VAL A 57 -2.04 2.50 1.54
CA VAL A 57 -0.75 2.65 2.22
C VAL A 57 0.34 3.07 1.23
N ARG A 58 0.41 2.41 0.08
CA ARG A 58 1.36 2.76 -0.99
C ARG A 58 1.16 4.19 -1.50
N TYR A 59 -0.08 4.62 -1.66
CA TYR A 59 -0.38 5.97 -2.12
C TYR A 59 0.11 7.03 -1.13
N ARG A 60 -0.15 6.84 0.16
CA ARG A 60 0.33 7.76 1.21
C ARG A 60 1.85 7.88 1.21
N LEU A 61 2.56 6.75 1.14
CA LEU A 61 4.02 6.74 1.10
C LEU A 61 4.55 7.35 -0.22
N ALA A 62 3.89 7.09 -1.34
CA ALA A 62 4.23 7.71 -2.62
C ALA A 62 4.16 9.24 -2.56
N LEU A 63 3.09 9.80 -1.97
CA LEU A 63 2.97 11.24 -1.77
C LEU A 63 4.11 11.79 -0.90
N GLU A 64 4.39 11.14 0.23
CA GLU A 64 5.47 11.51 1.14
C GLU A 64 6.82 11.53 0.40
N TYR A 65 7.15 10.48 -0.36
CA TYR A 65 8.41 10.44 -1.12
C TYR A 65 8.47 11.49 -2.23
N LEU A 66 7.38 11.68 -2.98
CA LEU A 66 7.35 12.64 -4.09
C LEU A 66 7.48 14.09 -3.62
N GLN A 67 6.93 14.41 -2.44
CA GLN A 67 6.91 15.78 -1.90
C GLN A 67 8.13 16.10 -1.02
N SER A 68 8.59 15.14 -0.23
CA SER A 68 9.63 15.36 0.79
C SER A 68 11.04 15.01 0.31
N THR A 69 11.19 14.32 -0.83
CA THR A 69 12.49 13.83 -1.31
C THR A 69 12.77 14.18 -2.78
N HIS A 70 14.03 14.04 -3.18
CA HIS A 70 14.47 14.14 -4.58
C HIS A 70 14.61 12.78 -5.27
N LEU A 71 14.08 11.71 -4.67
CA LEU A 71 14.22 10.36 -5.19
C LEU A 71 13.60 10.24 -6.59
N PRO A 72 14.30 9.65 -7.57
CA PRO A 72 13.73 9.32 -8.87
C PRO A 72 12.45 8.47 -8.74
N VAL A 73 11.50 8.66 -9.66
CA VAL A 73 10.26 7.86 -9.70
C VAL A 73 10.53 6.35 -9.81
N THR A 74 11.66 5.96 -10.42
CA THR A 74 12.14 4.58 -10.48
C THR A 74 12.51 4.02 -9.12
N GLU A 75 13.22 4.79 -8.29
CA GLU A 75 13.58 4.39 -6.93
C GLU A 75 12.35 4.34 -6.02
N ILE A 76 11.46 5.33 -6.13
CA ILE A 76 10.18 5.31 -5.41
C ILE A 76 9.36 4.07 -5.76
N ALA A 77 9.35 3.65 -7.03
CA ALA A 77 8.65 2.43 -7.43
C ALA A 77 9.24 1.19 -6.73
N ILE A 78 10.57 1.07 -6.67
CA ILE A 78 11.26 -0.03 -6.00
C ILE A 78 10.94 -0.02 -4.50
N LEU A 79 11.06 1.13 -3.84
CA LEU A 79 10.72 1.28 -2.41
C LEU A 79 9.28 0.89 -2.11
N LEU A 80 8.35 1.13 -3.05
CA LEU A 80 6.94 0.76 -2.93
C LEU A 80 6.63 -0.70 -3.33
N GLY A 81 7.64 -1.50 -3.64
CA GLY A 81 7.51 -2.91 -4.01
C GLY A 81 6.95 -3.14 -5.41
N TYR A 82 7.16 -2.19 -6.34
CA TYR A 82 6.81 -2.38 -7.75
C TYR A 82 7.96 -2.96 -8.55
N SER A 83 7.64 -3.91 -9.44
CA SER A 83 8.60 -4.49 -10.39
C SER A 83 9.09 -3.51 -11.46
N SER A 84 8.39 -2.38 -11.66
CA SER A 84 8.82 -1.34 -12.59
C SER A 84 8.19 0.02 -12.29
N ALA A 85 8.88 1.09 -12.70
CA ALA A 85 8.33 2.45 -12.65
C ALA A 85 7.05 2.62 -13.48
N ALA A 86 6.89 1.85 -14.58
CA ALA A 86 5.68 1.88 -15.39
C ALA A 86 4.46 1.35 -14.62
N ASN A 87 4.64 0.25 -13.87
CA ASN A 87 3.58 -0.31 -13.01
C ASN A 87 3.20 0.65 -11.88
N PHE A 88 4.19 1.29 -11.27
CA PHE A 88 3.96 2.33 -10.27
C PHE A 88 3.19 3.52 -10.86
N ARG A 89 3.64 4.09 -11.99
CA ARG A 89 2.97 5.25 -12.63
C ARG A 89 1.51 4.95 -12.98
N ARG A 90 1.21 3.76 -13.51
CA ARG A 90 -0.17 3.34 -13.81
C ARG A 90 -1.01 3.25 -12.54
N SER A 91 -0.49 2.61 -11.50
CA SER A 91 -1.18 2.46 -10.22
C SER A 91 -1.41 3.81 -9.55
N PHE A 92 -0.39 4.65 -9.49
CA PHE A 92 -0.47 6.00 -8.93
C PHE A 92 -1.51 6.84 -9.66
N ARG A 93 -1.54 6.83 -10.99
CA ARG A 93 -2.56 7.55 -11.76
C ARG A 93 -3.96 7.00 -11.51
N ARG A 94 -4.11 5.67 -11.39
CA ARG A 94 -5.40 5.04 -11.05
C ARG A 94 -5.93 5.53 -9.70
N TRP A 95 -5.05 5.71 -8.71
CA TRP A 95 -5.47 6.14 -7.36
C TRP A 95 -5.64 7.64 -7.22
N SER A 96 -4.77 8.44 -7.87
CA SER A 96 -4.68 9.89 -7.66
C SER A 96 -5.32 10.74 -8.76
N GLY A 97 -5.61 10.16 -9.92
CA GLY A 97 -6.07 10.87 -11.12
C GLY A 97 -4.96 11.59 -11.90
N ILE A 98 -3.77 11.78 -11.31
CA ILE A 98 -2.64 12.53 -11.88
C ILE A 98 -1.35 11.70 -11.89
N THR A 99 -0.30 12.20 -12.52
CA THR A 99 1.00 11.53 -12.54
C THR A 99 1.84 11.84 -11.31
N PRO A 100 2.80 10.95 -10.96
CA PRO A 100 3.78 11.25 -9.91
C PRO A 100 4.56 12.56 -10.15
N MET A 101 4.79 12.94 -11.41
CA MET A 101 5.52 14.17 -11.75
C MET A 101 4.70 15.42 -11.49
N GLU A 102 3.39 15.38 -11.71
CA GLU A 102 2.48 16.52 -11.44
C GLU A 102 2.35 16.81 -9.93
N VAL A 103 2.52 15.79 -9.08
CA VAL A 103 2.49 15.93 -7.62
C VAL A 103 3.79 16.49 -7.06
N ARG A 104 4.92 16.24 -7.76
CA ARG A 104 6.22 16.69 -7.28
C ARG A 104 6.26 18.22 -7.28
N PRO A 105 6.49 18.87 -6.12
CA PRO A 105 6.60 20.31 -6.10
C PRO A 105 7.79 20.72 -6.95
N VAL A 106 7.57 21.67 -7.86
CA VAL A 106 8.67 22.36 -8.53
C VAL A 106 9.33 23.22 -7.46
N LYS A 107 10.41 22.72 -6.84
CA LYS A 107 11.25 23.59 -6.02
C LYS A 107 11.83 24.65 -6.95
N LYS A 108 11.35 25.89 -6.80
CA LYS A 108 12.02 27.09 -7.33
C LYS A 108 13.34 27.29 -6.60
#